data_AF-A0A087T3K6-F1
#
_entry.id   AF-A0A087T3K6-F1
#
_cell.length_a   1.000
_cell.length_b   1.000
_cell.length_c   1.000
_cell.angle_alpha   90.00
_cell.angle_beta   90.00
_cell.angle_gamma   90.00
#
_symmetry.space_group_name_H-M   'P 1'
#
loop_
_entity.id
_entity.type
_entity.pdbx_description
1 polymer ?
#
loop_
_entity_poly.entity_id
_entity_poly.type
_entity_poly.pdbx_seq_one_letter_code
_entity_poly.pdbx_strand_id
1 'polypeptide(L)'
;MIRELLTKDDFNVISVDWVFGAAPPYTQAVANARMVGAVLAEFIEILRDVYAIPLSSMHLIGHSLGAHVAGYAGERLNKRLGRITGLDPAEPYFQYTMEEVRLDPTDAQFVDVIHTDGGSIITGGLGMIQDCGHVDFYPNGGKRQPGCNQNVVGAIEKEGDLLYGIRRFIGCNHIRAYEFFTESVNSDCPFYGYVCDNYENFSVGKCPWGCGPDMSLCAPMGLKADKWKKFAEDEPVKMFLHTSNTEPFCRHHYYIHLRCSYSDEARMHITEKGRLFVRLTGTKAQSPVLEAKKDYVQFVPGGVVEFLVSTTEMGRLLRLDLEWRSTASLLNPLTWRLFNVPQIYVRDVIVTHLETGERVVFCGKDEPIIPHKIKTIFADQSCRQPPKVSVFPEDLKKPNVDIIAPYREARFYS
;
A
#
# COMPACT_ATOMS: atom_id res chain seq x y z
N MET A 1 21.42 -0.53 5.18
CA MET A 1 20.79 -1.34 6.24
C MET A 1 21.61 -1.41 7.53
N ILE A 2 22.78 -2.08 7.59
CA ILE A 2 23.56 -2.25 8.85
C ILE A 2 23.77 -0.93 9.59
N ARG A 3 24.24 0.10 8.88
CA ARG A 3 24.43 1.44 9.45
C ARG A 3 23.14 2.03 10.03
N GLU A 4 22.02 1.88 9.34
CA GLU A 4 20.73 2.38 9.81
C GLU A 4 20.30 1.67 11.09
N LEU A 5 20.47 0.34 11.15
CA LEU A 5 20.16 -0.45 12.34
C LEU A 5 21.01 -0.01 13.54
N LEU A 6 22.33 0.11 13.36
CA LEU A 6 23.25 0.56 14.43
C LEU A 6 23.03 2.02 14.85
N THR A 7 22.43 2.85 13.99
CA THR A 7 22.04 4.22 14.33
C THR A 7 20.73 4.23 15.11
N LYS A 8 19.85 3.26 14.86
CA LYS A 8 18.51 3.20 15.42
C LYS A 8 18.49 2.80 16.88
N ASP A 9 19.25 1.76 17.24
CA ASP A 9 19.30 1.20 18.57
C ASP A 9 20.57 0.36 18.80
N ASP A 10 20.78 -0.09 20.03
CA ASP A 10 21.90 -0.94 20.43
C ASP A 10 21.67 -2.40 19.98
N PHE A 11 21.92 -2.68 18.70
CA PHE A 11 21.78 -4.00 18.11
C PHE A 11 23.11 -4.72 17.88
N ASN A 12 23.10 -6.04 18.07
CA ASN A 12 24.11 -6.92 17.50
C ASN A 12 23.73 -7.23 16.04
N VAL A 13 24.42 -6.62 15.08
CA VAL A 13 24.13 -6.81 13.65
C VAL A 13 25.15 -7.75 13.01
N ILE A 14 24.70 -8.95 12.61
CA ILE A 14 25.54 -9.98 12.00
C ILE A 14 25.19 -10.08 10.51
N SER A 15 26.19 -9.95 9.64
CA SER A 15 26.03 -10.17 8.21
C SER A 15 26.43 -11.61 7.86
N VAL A 16 25.49 -12.38 7.31
CA VAL A 16 25.72 -13.76 6.87
C VAL A 16 26.17 -13.75 5.41
N ASP A 17 27.49 -13.84 5.19
CA ASP A 17 28.05 -13.94 3.85
C ASP A 17 28.07 -15.40 3.37
N TRP A 18 27.35 -15.67 2.30
CA TRP A 18 27.32 -16.96 1.61
C TRP A 18 27.44 -16.78 0.09
N VAL A 19 28.12 -15.72 -0.36
CA VAL A 19 28.22 -15.32 -1.78
C VAL A 19 28.66 -16.44 -2.71
N PHE A 20 29.57 -17.31 -2.27
CA PHE A 20 30.03 -18.45 -3.06
C PHE A 20 28.95 -19.53 -3.22
N GLY A 21 28.14 -19.74 -2.18
CA GLY A 21 27.00 -20.66 -2.22
C GLY A 21 25.82 -20.10 -3.02
N ALA A 22 25.69 -18.78 -3.09
CA ALA A 22 24.66 -18.08 -3.87
C ALA A 22 25.02 -17.92 -5.36
N ALA A 23 26.25 -18.27 -5.75
CA ALA A 23 26.72 -18.12 -7.12
C ALA A 23 26.00 -19.07 -8.09
N PRO A 24 25.91 -18.71 -9.40
CA PRO A 24 25.33 -19.58 -10.41
C PRO A 24 25.97 -20.98 -10.45
N PRO A 25 25.22 -22.02 -10.88
CA PRO A 25 23.86 -21.95 -11.44
C PRO A 25 22.77 -21.76 -10.37
N TYR A 26 21.66 -21.10 -10.74
CA TYR A 26 20.59 -20.76 -9.79
C TYR A 26 20.00 -21.99 -9.08
N THR A 27 19.85 -23.12 -9.77
CA THR A 27 19.39 -24.38 -9.18
C THR A 27 20.30 -24.88 -8.05
N GLN A 28 21.62 -24.69 -8.19
CA GLN A 28 22.57 -25.02 -7.14
C GLN A 28 22.48 -24.03 -5.98
N ALA A 29 22.30 -22.73 -6.26
CA ALA A 29 22.11 -21.73 -5.22
C ALA A 29 20.84 -22.00 -4.38
N VAL A 30 19.74 -22.42 -5.02
CA VAL A 30 18.51 -22.88 -4.35
C VAL A 30 18.80 -24.08 -3.44
N ALA A 31 19.54 -25.09 -3.91
CA ALA A 31 19.89 -26.25 -3.09
C ALA A 31 20.82 -25.86 -1.91
N ASN A 32 21.78 -24.97 -2.16
CA ASN A 32 22.70 -24.47 -1.15
C ASN A 32 21.98 -23.68 -0.05
N ALA A 33 20.88 -22.97 -0.36
CA ALA A 33 20.11 -22.22 0.62
C ALA A 33 19.66 -23.09 1.81
N ARG A 34 19.31 -24.37 1.56
CA ARG A 34 18.99 -25.33 2.63
C ARG A 34 20.16 -25.60 3.57
N MET A 35 21.35 -25.79 3.00
CA MET A 35 22.57 -26.01 3.79
C MET A 35 22.95 -24.76 4.58
N VAL A 36 22.85 -23.58 3.97
CA VAL A 36 23.12 -22.32 4.66
C VAL A 36 22.13 -22.09 5.80
N GLY A 37 20.84 -22.38 5.59
CA GLY A 37 19.83 -22.32 6.66
C GLY A 37 20.14 -23.26 7.82
N ALA A 38 20.62 -24.48 7.53
CA ALA A 38 21.05 -25.42 8.57
C ALA A 38 22.24 -24.91 9.39
N VAL A 39 23.28 -24.40 8.72
CA VAL A 39 24.46 -23.83 9.38
C VAL A 39 24.08 -22.58 10.19
N LEU A 40 23.18 -21.74 9.67
CA LEU A 40 22.69 -20.56 10.38
C LEU A 40 21.90 -20.95 11.64
N ALA A 41 21.05 -21.97 11.58
CA ALA A 41 20.34 -22.49 12.75
C ALA A 41 21.31 -23.02 13.81
N GLU A 42 22.33 -23.78 13.41
CA GLU A 42 23.36 -24.28 14.33
C GLU A 42 24.12 -23.14 15.01
N PHE A 43 24.51 -22.11 14.25
CA PHE A 43 25.13 -20.91 14.80
C PHE A 43 24.23 -20.20 15.82
N ILE A 44 22.93 -20.06 15.52
CA ILE A 44 21.94 -19.47 16.42
C ILE A 44 21.77 -20.31 17.69
N GLU A 45 21.77 -21.65 17.59
CA GLU A 45 21.72 -22.53 18.75
C GLU A 45 22.97 -22.38 19.63
N ILE A 46 24.16 -22.22 19.04
CA ILE A 46 25.40 -21.94 19.78
C ILE A 46 25.28 -20.61 20.54
N LEU A 47 24.74 -19.57 19.91
CA LEU A 47 24.50 -18.28 20.57
C LEU A 47 23.56 -18.42 21.78
N ARG A 48 22.52 -19.24 21.66
CA ARG A 48 21.62 -19.56 22.78
C ARG A 48 22.33 -20.35 23.88
N ASP A 49 23.01 -21.44 23.53
CA ASP A 49 23.50 -22.40 24.52
C ASP A 49 24.76 -21.92 25.24
N VAL A 50 25.66 -21.21 24.54
CA VAL A 50 26.92 -20.73 25.09
C VAL A 50 26.77 -19.36 25.75
N TYR A 51 25.98 -18.47 25.15
CA TYR A 51 25.88 -17.07 25.59
C TYR A 51 24.52 -16.72 26.21
N ALA A 52 23.63 -17.71 26.37
CA ALA A 52 22.28 -17.54 26.94
C ALA A 52 21.43 -16.48 26.22
N ILE A 53 21.67 -16.25 24.92
CA ILE A 53 20.89 -15.28 24.13
C ILE A 53 19.54 -15.92 23.77
N PRO A 54 18.40 -15.32 24.18
CA PRO A 54 17.08 -15.87 23.87
C PRO A 54 16.80 -15.89 22.36
N LEU A 55 16.30 -17.01 21.84
CA LEU A 55 15.88 -17.09 20.42
C LEU A 55 14.79 -16.07 20.07
N SER A 56 13.93 -15.75 21.05
CA SER A 56 12.86 -14.76 20.91
C SER A 56 13.35 -13.32 20.74
N SER A 57 14.61 -13.02 21.09
CA SER A 57 15.22 -11.70 20.87
C SER A 57 15.94 -11.58 19.54
N MET A 58 15.98 -12.64 18.73
CA MET A 58 16.68 -12.66 17.45
C MET A 58 15.72 -12.35 16.29
N HIS A 59 16.22 -11.57 15.32
CA HIS A 59 15.51 -11.17 14.11
C HIS A 59 16.37 -11.49 12.89
N LEU A 60 15.89 -12.39 12.03
CA LEU A 60 16.52 -12.67 10.73
C LEU A 60 15.89 -11.82 9.64
N ILE A 61 16.72 -11.16 8.82
CA ILE A 61 16.28 -10.37 7.68
C ILE A 61 16.90 -11.02 6.43
N GLY A 62 16.07 -11.55 5.54
CA GLY A 62 16.52 -12.27 4.35
C GLY A 62 15.97 -11.63 3.08
N HIS A 63 16.82 -11.34 2.10
CA HIS A 63 16.43 -10.84 0.78
C HIS A 63 16.55 -11.93 -0.29
N SER A 64 15.59 -12.00 -1.20
CA SER A 64 15.61 -12.98 -2.31
C SER A 64 15.72 -14.43 -1.78
N LEU A 65 16.68 -15.23 -2.27
CA LEU A 65 17.02 -16.56 -1.71
C LEU A 65 17.32 -16.52 -0.20
N GLY A 66 17.86 -15.41 0.31
CA GLY A 66 18.14 -15.23 1.73
C GLY A 66 16.89 -15.24 2.61
N ALA A 67 15.71 -14.91 2.07
CA ALA A 67 14.45 -15.05 2.80
C ALA A 67 14.15 -16.53 3.12
N HIS A 68 14.40 -17.43 2.15
CA HIS A 68 14.25 -18.87 2.36
C HIS A 68 15.36 -19.46 3.23
N VAL A 69 16.60 -18.92 3.16
CA VAL A 69 17.65 -19.27 4.13
C VAL A 69 17.19 -18.98 5.56
N ALA A 70 16.56 -17.83 5.79
CA ALA A 70 16.00 -17.47 7.09
C ALA A 70 14.84 -18.40 7.50
N GLY A 71 13.96 -18.77 6.56
CA GLY A 71 12.90 -19.76 6.78
C GLY A 71 13.46 -21.12 7.21
N TYR A 72 14.37 -21.69 6.42
CA TYR A 72 15.05 -22.96 6.75
C TYR A 72 15.78 -22.93 8.11
N ALA A 73 16.32 -21.78 8.51
CA ALA A 73 16.90 -21.62 9.83
C ALA A 73 15.81 -21.61 10.92
N GLY A 74 14.73 -20.87 10.71
CA GLY A 74 13.56 -20.79 11.60
C GLY A 74 12.86 -22.14 11.83
N GLU A 75 12.61 -22.88 10.75
CA GLU A 75 12.06 -24.25 10.76
C GLU A 75 12.82 -25.15 11.75
N ARG A 76 14.15 -25.16 11.67
CA ARG A 76 15.04 -25.96 12.55
C ARG A 76 15.02 -25.50 14.01
N LEU A 77 14.57 -24.27 14.26
CA LEU A 77 14.44 -23.71 15.59
C LEU A 77 13.04 -23.91 16.19
N ASN A 78 12.13 -24.64 15.51
CA ASN A 78 10.81 -25.04 16.00
C ASN A 78 9.96 -23.84 16.49
N LYS A 79 9.78 -22.80 15.66
CA LYS A 79 8.99 -21.58 15.96
C LYS A 79 9.45 -20.80 17.20
N ARG A 80 10.66 -21.04 17.71
CA ARG A 80 11.23 -20.32 18.87
C ARG A 80 11.90 -19.00 18.51
N LEU A 81 12.23 -18.81 17.23
CA LEU A 81 12.85 -17.59 16.71
C LEU A 81 11.91 -16.39 16.84
N GLY A 82 12.44 -15.24 17.27
CA GLY A 82 11.64 -14.05 17.56
C GLY A 82 10.91 -13.46 16.36
N ARG A 83 11.64 -13.25 15.26
CA ARG A 83 11.11 -12.67 14.03
C ARG A 83 11.91 -13.06 12.79
N ILE A 84 11.21 -13.24 11.66
CA ILE A 84 11.81 -13.24 10.32
C ILE A 84 11.18 -12.12 9.49
N THR A 85 12.00 -11.35 8.78
CA THR A 85 11.52 -10.46 7.71
C THR A 85 11.98 -10.98 6.35
N GLY A 86 11.01 -11.33 5.50
CA GLY A 86 11.24 -11.70 4.11
C GLY A 86 11.22 -10.46 3.19
N LEU A 87 12.34 -10.12 2.58
CA LEU A 87 12.45 -9.01 1.63
C LEU A 87 12.42 -9.57 0.21
N ASP A 88 11.24 -9.50 -0.40
CA ASP A 88 10.93 -10.04 -1.73
C ASP A 88 11.45 -11.48 -1.92
N PRO A 89 10.90 -12.46 -1.17
CA PRO A 89 11.34 -13.86 -1.25
C PRO A 89 11.31 -14.37 -2.69
N ALA A 90 12.31 -15.15 -3.11
CA ALA A 90 12.43 -15.57 -4.51
C ALA A 90 11.29 -16.49 -4.96
N GLU A 91 10.78 -16.30 -6.18
CA GLU A 91 9.70 -17.14 -6.75
C GLU A 91 10.19 -18.51 -7.26
N PRO A 92 11.23 -18.59 -8.10
CA PRO A 92 11.51 -19.83 -8.81
C PRO A 92 12.00 -20.92 -7.85
N TYR A 93 11.36 -22.09 -7.92
CA TYR A 93 11.55 -23.26 -7.05
C TYR A 93 10.96 -23.18 -5.63
N PHE A 94 10.28 -22.08 -5.28
CA PHE A 94 9.68 -21.89 -3.94
C PHE A 94 8.18 -21.63 -3.97
N GLN A 95 7.70 -20.85 -4.94
CA GLN A 95 6.28 -20.53 -4.98
C GLN A 95 5.43 -21.78 -5.19
N TYR A 96 4.37 -21.90 -4.41
CA TYR A 96 3.44 -23.03 -4.36
C TYR A 96 4.07 -24.39 -3.99
N THR A 97 5.27 -24.39 -3.40
CA THR A 97 5.81 -25.59 -2.75
C THR A 97 5.22 -25.76 -1.35
N MET A 98 5.46 -26.94 -0.76
CA MET A 98 5.19 -27.18 0.65
C MET A 98 5.98 -26.20 1.54
N GLU A 99 5.48 -25.97 2.75
CA GLU A 99 6.01 -25.01 3.73
C GLU A 99 7.49 -25.30 4.04
N GLU A 100 7.86 -26.56 4.22
CA GLU A 100 9.23 -27.03 4.51
C GLU A 100 10.26 -26.72 3.40
N VAL A 101 9.80 -26.22 2.24
CA VAL A 101 10.64 -25.87 1.11
C VAL A 101 10.82 -24.36 0.97
N ARG A 102 10.05 -23.52 1.67
CA ARG A 102 10.04 -22.06 1.50
C ARG A 102 10.03 -21.35 2.86
N LEU A 103 9.88 -20.04 2.82
CA LEU A 103 9.57 -19.25 4.01
C LEU A 103 8.06 -19.39 4.26
N ASP A 104 7.64 -19.52 5.51
CA ASP A 104 6.24 -19.52 5.90
C ASP A 104 6.03 -19.02 7.35
N PRO A 105 4.79 -18.77 7.79
CA PRO A 105 4.50 -18.23 9.13
C PRO A 105 5.01 -19.11 10.29
N THR A 106 5.18 -20.41 10.11
CA THR A 106 5.60 -21.33 11.17
C THR A 106 7.09 -21.23 11.52
N ASP A 107 7.90 -20.60 10.66
CA ASP A 107 9.35 -20.47 10.82
C ASP A 107 9.78 -19.59 12.00
N ALA A 108 8.91 -18.68 12.47
CA ALA A 108 9.18 -17.82 13.62
C ALA A 108 7.92 -17.45 14.39
N GLN A 109 8.08 -16.85 15.56
CA GLN A 109 6.97 -16.28 16.32
C GLN A 109 6.28 -15.11 15.60
N PHE A 110 6.96 -14.50 14.63
CA PHE A 110 6.40 -13.47 13.76
C PHE A 110 7.18 -13.43 12.46
N VAL A 111 6.46 -13.39 11.34
CA VAL A 111 7.03 -13.36 10.00
C VAL A 111 6.35 -12.23 9.26
N ASP A 112 7.11 -11.23 8.83
CA ASP A 112 6.63 -10.12 8.02
C ASP A 112 7.33 -10.10 6.66
N VAL A 113 6.58 -9.92 5.58
CA VAL A 113 7.10 -10.05 4.22
C VAL A 113 6.82 -8.80 3.41
N ILE A 114 7.78 -8.35 2.60
CA ILE A 114 7.63 -7.22 1.68
C ILE A 114 7.79 -7.72 0.26
N HIS A 115 6.70 -7.76 -0.50
CA HIS A 115 6.68 -8.16 -1.92
C HIS A 115 6.83 -6.94 -2.80
N THR A 116 7.82 -6.93 -3.69
CA THR A 116 8.10 -5.78 -4.57
C THR A 116 8.22 -6.15 -6.04
N ASP A 117 8.60 -7.39 -6.35
CA ASP A 117 8.76 -7.90 -7.72
C ASP A 117 7.98 -9.20 -7.94
N GLY A 118 6.80 -9.27 -7.32
CA GLY A 118 5.86 -10.37 -7.40
C GLY A 118 5.40 -10.65 -8.83
N GLY A 119 5.73 -11.81 -9.36
CA GLY A 119 5.35 -12.22 -10.70
C GLY A 119 6.10 -13.46 -11.14
N SER A 120 5.64 -14.10 -12.21
CA SER A 120 6.41 -15.21 -12.79
C SER A 120 7.71 -14.67 -13.37
N ILE A 121 8.79 -15.45 -13.27
CA ILE A 121 10.04 -15.19 -13.99
C ILE A 121 9.83 -14.99 -15.50
N ILE A 122 8.82 -15.63 -16.09
CA ILE A 122 8.45 -15.47 -17.51
C ILE A 122 7.99 -14.04 -17.79
N THR A 123 7.33 -13.41 -16.83
CA THR A 123 6.86 -12.02 -16.89
C THR A 123 7.87 -10.99 -16.37
N GLY A 124 9.07 -11.46 -15.99
CA GLY A 124 10.17 -10.64 -15.50
C GLY A 124 10.16 -10.32 -14.00
N GLY A 125 9.32 -11.00 -13.21
CA GLY A 125 9.32 -10.89 -11.75
C GLY A 125 10.25 -11.93 -11.12
N LEU A 126 11.00 -11.53 -10.09
CA LEU A 126 11.91 -12.41 -9.35
C LEU A 126 11.35 -12.85 -7.99
N GLY A 127 10.42 -12.08 -7.43
CA GLY A 127 9.79 -12.33 -6.14
C GLY A 127 8.51 -13.14 -6.23
N MET A 128 8.22 -13.91 -5.18
CA MET A 128 6.96 -14.62 -5.01
C MET A 128 5.81 -13.61 -4.77
N ILE A 129 4.62 -13.91 -5.31
CA ILE A 129 3.38 -13.15 -5.05
C ILE A 129 2.43 -13.87 -4.08
N GLN A 130 2.68 -15.15 -3.82
CA GLN A 130 2.01 -15.91 -2.77
C GLN A 130 2.39 -15.35 -1.39
N ASP A 131 1.40 -15.30 -0.50
CA ASP A 131 1.57 -14.93 0.90
C ASP A 131 2.44 -15.96 1.63
N CYS A 132 3.41 -15.48 2.42
CA CYS A 132 4.30 -16.36 3.17
C CYS A 132 4.72 -15.80 4.53
N GLY A 133 4.01 -14.80 5.06
CA GLY A 133 4.17 -14.29 6.42
C GLY A 133 2.89 -14.35 7.24
N HIS A 134 2.98 -13.92 8.49
CA HIS A 134 1.79 -13.55 9.26
C HIS A 134 1.19 -12.24 8.72
N VAL A 135 2.06 -11.36 8.20
CA VAL A 135 1.67 -10.15 7.48
C VAL A 135 2.50 -9.99 6.22
N ASP A 136 1.83 -9.76 5.09
CA ASP A 136 2.44 -9.64 3.77
C ASP A 136 2.10 -8.26 3.19
N PHE A 137 3.13 -7.44 3.02
CA PHE A 137 3.04 -6.09 2.48
C PHE A 137 3.28 -6.10 0.98
N TYR A 138 2.38 -5.46 0.23
CA TYR A 138 2.41 -5.33 -1.22
C TYR A 138 2.49 -3.85 -1.62
N PRO A 139 3.62 -3.16 -1.38
CA PRO A 139 3.81 -1.78 -1.83
C PRO A 139 3.61 -1.67 -3.34
N ASN A 140 2.76 -0.73 -3.74
CA ASN A 140 2.35 -0.48 -5.12
C ASN A 140 1.77 -1.73 -5.82
N GLY A 141 1.14 -2.62 -5.06
CA GLY A 141 0.59 -3.89 -5.54
C GLY A 141 1.60 -5.04 -5.62
N GLY A 142 2.83 -4.78 -5.18
CA GLY A 142 3.88 -5.77 -4.97
C GLY A 142 4.51 -6.37 -6.22
N LYS A 143 4.24 -5.83 -7.41
CA LYS A 143 4.78 -6.34 -8.69
C LYS A 143 5.73 -5.39 -9.40
N ARG A 144 5.38 -4.10 -9.44
CA ARG A 144 6.11 -3.08 -10.21
C ARG A 144 6.23 -1.82 -9.40
N GLN A 145 7.46 -1.45 -9.08
CA GLN A 145 7.73 -0.34 -8.18
C GLN A 145 7.94 0.96 -8.97
N PRO A 146 7.40 2.09 -8.48
CA PRO A 146 7.65 3.39 -9.09
C PRO A 146 9.15 3.66 -9.25
N GLY A 147 9.55 4.19 -10.42
CA GLY A 147 10.95 4.51 -10.74
C GLY A 147 11.77 3.34 -11.30
N CYS A 148 11.24 2.12 -11.37
CA CYS A 148 11.96 0.96 -11.89
C CYS A 148 11.85 0.72 -13.41
N ASN A 149 11.28 1.67 -14.15
CA ASN A 149 11.26 1.66 -15.62
C ASN A 149 12.37 2.54 -16.23
N GLN A 150 13.38 2.92 -15.45
CA GLN A 150 14.48 3.78 -15.91
C GLN A 150 15.37 3.02 -16.89
N ASN A 151 15.97 3.73 -17.85
CA ASN A 151 16.94 3.14 -18.77
C ASN A 151 18.24 2.75 -18.03
N VAL A 152 19.04 1.86 -18.61
CA VAL A 152 20.26 1.34 -17.99
C VAL A 152 21.24 2.47 -17.59
N VAL A 153 21.24 3.57 -18.35
CA VAL A 153 22.09 4.75 -18.09
C VAL A 153 21.72 5.41 -16.76
N GLY A 154 20.44 5.66 -16.50
CA GLY A 154 19.99 6.24 -15.22
C GLY A 154 20.26 5.32 -14.03
N ALA A 155 20.25 4.01 -14.22
CA ALA A 155 20.61 3.05 -13.16
C ALA A 155 22.12 3.06 -12.85
N ILE A 156 22.97 3.20 -13.87
CA ILE A 156 24.44 3.33 -13.71
C ILE A 156 24.80 4.66 -13.05
N GLU A 157 24.18 5.77 -13.47
CA GLU A 157 24.40 7.08 -12.84
C GLU A 157 24.03 7.08 -11.37
N LYS A 158 22.95 6.38 -10.98
CA LYS A 158 22.50 6.30 -9.59
C LYS A 158 23.42 5.46 -8.71
N GLU A 159 23.92 4.34 -9.22
CA GLU A 159 24.82 3.45 -8.45
C GLU A 159 26.28 3.90 -8.49
N GLY A 160 26.67 4.72 -9.48
CA GLY A 160 28.06 5.17 -9.66
C GLY A 160 29.02 4.07 -10.15
N ASP A 161 28.50 2.86 -10.39
CA ASP A 161 29.24 1.69 -10.87
C ASP A 161 28.44 0.95 -11.95
N LEU A 162 29.15 0.47 -12.98
CA LEU A 162 28.53 -0.17 -14.16
C LEU A 162 27.90 -1.53 -13.83
N LEU A 163 28.55 -2.36 -13.03
CA LEU A 163 28.05 -3.70 -12.70
C LEU A 163 26.85 -3.60 -11.75
N TYR A 164 26.94 -2.75 -10.73
CA TYR A 164 25.84 -2.48 -9.82
C TYR A 164 24.67 -1.78 -10.53
N GLY A 165 24.95 -0.85 -11.45
CA GLY A 165 23.94 -0.19 -12.28
C GLY A 165 23.16 -1.17 -13.17
N ILE A 166 23.83 -2.15 -13.78
CA ILE A 166 23.17 -3.18 -14.60
C ILE A 166 22.35 -4.14 -13.72
N ARG A 167 22.89 -4.56 -12.58
CA ARG A 167 22.15 -5.39 -11.61
C ARG A 167 20.90 -4.67 -11.10
N ARG A 168 21.03 -3.38 -10.81
CA ARG A 168 19.91 -2.53 -10.42
C ARG A 168 18.90 -2.39 -11.54
N PHE A 169 19.32 -2.17 -12.78
CA PHE A 169 18.39 -2.09 -13.90
C PHE A 169 17.58 -3.37 -14.07
N ILE A 170 18.23 -4.54 -13.96
CA ILE A 170 17.57 -5.85 -14.14
C ILE A 170 16.69 -6.21 -12.93
N GLY A 171 17.12 -5.88 -11.71
CA GLY A 171 16.45 -6.25 -10.47
C GLY A 171 15.86 -5.07 -9.69
N CYS A 172 15.52 -3.96 -10.34
CA CYS A 172 15.15 -2.72 -9.63
C CYS A 172 13.97 -2.95 -8.69
N ASN A 173 12.90 -3.57 -9.19
CA ASN A 173 11.74 -3.91 -8.36
C ASN A 173 12.17 -4.80 -7.19
N HIS A 174 13.00 -5.81 -7.45
CA HIS A 174 13.46 -6.78 -6.45
C HIS A 174 14.30 -6.14 -5.33
N ILE A 175 15.08 -5.12 -5.68
CA ILE A 175 15.92 -4.34 -4.76
C ILE A 175 15.08 -3.45 -3.83
N ARG A 176 13.89 -3.03 -4.27
CA ARG A 176 13.05 -2.08 -3.51
C ARG A 176 12.65 -2.59 -2.13
N ALA A 177 12.49 -3.90 -1.94
CA ALA A 177 12.12 -4.44 -0.64
C ALA A 177 13.14 -4.06 0.45
N TYR A 178 14.45 -4.22 0.19
CA TYR A 178 15.46 -3.82 1.19
C TYR A 178 15.68 -2.31 1.26
N GLU A 179 15.40 -1.55 0.19
CA GLU A 179 15.43 -0.09 0.23
C GLU A 179 14.31 0.45 1.13
N PHE A 180 13.08 -0.05 0.95
CA PHE A 180 11.95 0.32 1.80
C PHE A 180 12.18 -0.10 3.25
N PHE A 181 12.67 -1.31 3.48
CA PHE A 181 13.04 -1.75 4.83
C PHE A 181 14.11 -0.83 5.43
N THR A 182 15.17 -0.50 4.67
CA THR A 182 16.25 0.36 5.16
C THR A 182 15.75 1.76 5.52
N GLU A 183 14.89 2.39 4.71
CA GLU A 183 14.28 3.68 5.03
C GLU A 183 13.39 3.59 6.28
N SER A 184 12.61 2.51 6.44
CA SER A 184 11.69 2.33 7.57
C SER A 184 12.37 2.33 8.95
N VAL A 185 13.68 2.05 9.01
CA VAL A 185 14.45 1.94 10.26
C VAL A 185 14.46 3.26 11.01
N ASN A 186 14.87 4.34 10.33
CA ASN A 186 15.05 5.68 10.92
C ASN A 186 14.07 6.73 10.38
N SER A 187 13.09 6.34 9.55
CA SER A 187 12.06 7.25 9.08
C SER A 187 11.01 7.57 10.15
N ASP A 188 10.63 8.85 10.21
CA ASP A 188 9.46 9.32 10.96
C ASP A 188 8.16 8.86 10.32
N CYS A 189 8.18 8.60 9.01
CA CYS A 189 7.04 8.08 8.27
C CYS A 189 6.94 6.56 8.47
N PRO A 190 5.79 6.04 8.92
CA PRO A 190 5.65 4.66 9.40
C PRO A 190 5.49 3.60 8.29
N PHE A 191 5.35 3.99 7.02
CA PHE A 191 5.00 3.09 5.92
C PHE A 191 3.78 2.22 6.22
N TYR A 192 2.67 2.82 6.64
CA TYR A 192 1.47 2.03 6.94
C TYR A 192 0.94 1.30 5.70
N GLY A 193 0.89 -0.03 5.81
CA GLY A 193 0.09 -0.90 4.96
C GLY A 193 -1.30 -1.08 5.53
N TYR A 194 -2.30 -1.22 4.66
CA TYR A 194 -3.71 -1.35 5.02
C TYR A 194 -4.29 -2.66 4.53
N VAL A 195 -5.07 -3.33 5.39
CA VAL A 195 -5.80 -4.53 5.04
C VAL A 195 -6.80 -4.22 3.93
N CYS A 196 -6.71 -4.99 2.85
CA CYS A 196 -7.63 -4.92 1.72
C CYS A 196 -7.63 -6.27 1.00
N ASP A 197 -8.67 -6.55 0.23
CA ASP A 197 -8.82 -7.83 -0.47
C ASP A 197 -7.89 -7.95 -1.68
N ASN A 198 -7.62 -6.84 -2.37
CA ASN A 198 -6.65 -6.74 -3.46
C ASN A 198 -6.18 -5.30 -3.69
N TYR A 199 -5.10 -5.15 -4.45
CA TYR A 199 -4.51 -3.86 -4.73
C TYR A 199 -5.42 -2.96 -5.58
N GLU A 200 -6.19 -3.53 -6.51
CA GLU A 200 -7.10 -2.77 -7.37
C GLU A 200 -8.13 -2.03 -6.51
N ASN A 201 -8.76 -2.72 -5.55
CA ASN A 201 -9.70 -2.14 -4.62
C ASN A 201 -9.04 -1.13 -3.67
N PHE A 202 -7.84 -1.42 -3.17
CA PHE A 202 -7.06 -0.45 -2.37
C PHE A 202 -6.79 0.84 -3.16
N SER A 203 -6.29 0.72 -4.39
CA SER A 203 -5.85 1.85 -5.22
C SER A 203 -6.99 2.80 -5.60
N VAL A 204 -8.23 2.31 -5.64
CA VAL A 204 -9.43 3.12 -5.91
C VAL A 204 -10.18 3.56 -4.65
N GLY A 205 -9.65 3.26 -3.46
CA GLY A 205 -10.20 3.70 -2.18
C GLY A 205 -11.36 2.85 -1.62
N LYS A 206 -11.55 1.60 -2.06
CA LYS A 206 -12.62 0.73 -1.54
C LYS A 206 -12.34 0.15 -0.14
N CYS A 207 -11.16 0.41 0.41
CA CYS A 207 -10.75 0.02 1.76
C CYS A 207 -10.47 1.27 2.62
N PRO A 208 -11.48 2.11 2.94
CA PRO A 208 -11.27 3.43 3.54
C PRO A 208 -11.16 3.41 5.08
N TRP A 209 -11.09 2.23 5.69
CA TRP A 209 -11.21 2.06 7.15
C TRP A 209 -9.95 2.48 7.92
N GLY A 210 -8.86 2.79 7.22
CA GLY A 210 -7.57 3.11 7.84
C GLY A 210 -7.11 1.95 8.73
N CYS A 211 -6.63 2.29 9.92
CA CYS A 211 -6.17 1.29 10.90
C CYS A 211 -7.27 0.61 11.71
N GLY A 212 -8.53 1.02 11.56
CA GLY A 212 -9.61 0.57 12.44
C GLY A 212 -9.46 1.08 13.89
N PRO A 213 -10.43 0.77 14.76
CA PRO A 213 -10.44 1.27 16.15
C PRO A 213 -9.37 0.63 17.05
N ASP A 214 -8.93 -0.58 16.75
CA ASP A 214 -7.99 -1.37 17.56
C ASP A 214 -6.58 -1.46 16.96
N MET A 215 -6.35 -0.88 15.78
CA MET A 215 -5.13 -0.98 14.96
C MET A 215 -4.93 -2.33 14.26
N SER A 216 -5.96 -3.18 14.16
CA SER A 216 -5.85 -4.49 13.49
C SER A 216 -5.77 -4.36 11.96
N LEU A 217 -6.34 -3.29 11.38
CA LEU A 217 -6.47 -3.13 9.92
C LEU A 217 -5.28 -2.44 9.24
N CYS A 218 -4.22 -2.14 9.98
CA CYS A 218 -2.99 -1.59 9.40
C CYS A 218 -1.76 -2.02 10.20
N ALA A 219 -0.60 -2.02 9.55
CA ALA A 219 0.68 -2.21 10.20
C ALA A 219 1.75 -1.33 9.54
N PRO A 220 2.74 -0.81 10.29
CA PRO A 220 3.90 -0.18 9.70
C PRO A 220 4.76 -1.23 8.98
N MET A 221 5.00 -1.06 7.68
CA MET A 221 5.88 -1.93 6.91
C MET A 221 7.35 -1.69 7.30
N GLY A 222 8.13 -2.77 7.41
CA GLY A 222 9.56 -2.72 7.70
C GLY A 222 9.88 -2.93 9.19
N LEU A 223 10.87 -2.20 9.74
CA LEU A 223 11.42 -2.52 11.06
C LEU A 223 10.36 -2.53 12.18
N LYS A 224 9.33 -1.69 12.11
CA LYS A 224 8.29 -1.56 13.15
C LYS A 224 7.11 -2.53 12.98
N ALA A 225 7.14 -3.44 12.01
CA ALA A 225 6.04 -4.36 11.70
C ALA A 225 5.69 -5.30 12.87
N ASP A 226 6.65 -5.58 13.76
CA ASP A 226 6.48 -6.34 14.99
C ASP A 226 5.42 -5.77 15.94
N LYS A 227 5.08 -4.48 15.83
CA LYS A 227 3.94 -3.88 16.55
C LYS A 227 2.60 -4.56 16.24
N TRP A 228 2.51 -5.22 15.09
CA TRP A 228 1.32 -5.94 14.67
C TRP A 228 1.33 -7.43 15.08
N LYS A 229 2.44 -7.95 15.66
CA LYS A 229 2.58 -9.34 16.14
C LYS A 229 1.44 -9.81 17.05
N LYS A 230 0.82 -8.89 17.82
CA LYS A 230 -0.32 -9.20 18.71
C LYS A 230 -1.60 -9.65 17.99
N PHE A 231 -1.69 -9.41 16.68
CA PHE A 231 -2.81 -9.83 15.82
C PHE A 231 -2.42 -10.98 14.89
N ALA A 232 -1.16 -11.42 14.95
CA ALA A 232 -0.66 -12.46 14.07
C ALA A 232 -1.34 -13.79 14.40
N GLU A 233 -1.96 -14.37 13.39
CA GLU A 233 -2.49 -15.73 13.37
C GLU A 233 -1.75 -16.54 12.29
N ASP A 234 -1.98 -17.85 12.23
CA ASP A 234 -1.34 -18.68 11.21
C ASP A 234 -1.86 -18.36 9.78
N GLU A 235 -3.04 -17.74 9.66
CA GLU A 235 -3.58 -17.24 8.40
C GLU A 235 -2.92 -15.91 7.99
N PRO A 236 -2.28 -15.84 6.80
CA PRO A 236 -1.62 -14.62 6.34
C PRO A 236 -2.56 -13.44 6.11
N VAL A 237 -2.12 -12.23 6.48
CA VAL A 237 -2.85 -10.98 6.23
C VAL A 237 -2.16 -10.10 5.19
N LYS A 238 -2.90 -9.77 4.12
CA LYS A 238 -2.45 -8.88 3.05
C LYS A 238 -2.61 -7.42 3.42
N MET A 239 -1.57 -6.63 3.20
CA MET A 239 -1.59 -5.19 3.38
C MET A 239 -1.02 -4.45 2.17
N PHE A 240 -1.69 -3.38 1.76
CA PHE A 240 -1.30 -2.57 0.60
C PHE A 240 -0.97 -1.14 1.00
N LEU A 241 -0.04 -0.54 0.27
CA LEU A 241 0.39 0.85 0.44
C LEU A 241 0.97 1.38 -0.87
N HIS A 242 1.00 2.71 -1.02
CA HIS A 242 1.72 3.38 -2.09
C HIS A 242 3.08 3.88 -1.62
N THR A 243 4.08 3.89 -2.50
CA THR A 243 5.38 4.52 -2.25
C THR A 243 5.81 5.43 -3.41
N SER A 244 6.80 6.28 -3.17
CA SER A 244 7.42 7.14 -4.18
C SER A 244 8.27 6.35 -5.18
N ASN A 245 8.64 7.01 -6.28
CA ASN A 245 9.72 6.55 -7.17
C ASN A 245 11.13 6.90 -6.68
N THR A 246 11.28 7.83 -5.75
CA THR A 246 12.56 8.27 -5.18
C THR A 246 12.46 8.45 -3.68
N GLU A 247 13.59 8.30 -2.98
CA GLU A 247 13.69 8.54 -1.55
C GLU A 247 13.36 10.02 -1.22
N PRO A 248 12.67 10.30 -0.09
CA PRO A 248 11.99 9.34 0.78
C PRO A 248 10.81 8.66 0.07
N PHE A 249 10.80 7.33 0.12
CA PHE A 249 9.80 6.45 -0.49
C PHE A 249 8.47 6.50 0.24
N CYS A 250 8.50 6.72 1.56
CA CYS A 250 7.29 6.70 2.37
C CYS A 250 6.27 7.74 1.89
N ARG A 251 4.98 7.37 1.97
CA ARG A 251 3.85 8.24 1.62
C ARG A 251 2.76 8.13 2.68
N HIS A 252 2.04 9.25 2.84
CA HIS A 252 0.81 9.36 3.62
C HIS A 252 -0.39 9.21 2.70
N HIS A 253 -1.43 8.55 3.17
CA HIS A 253 -2.60 8.17 2.39
C HIS A 253 -3.81 9.01 2.78
N TYR A 254 -4.40 9.68 1.79
CA TYR A 254 -5.55 10.55 1.96
C TYR A 254 -6.72 9.99 1.16
N TYR A 255 -7.72 9.50 1.88
CA TYR A 255 -8.98 9.08 1.29
C TYR A 255 -9.88 10.29 1.04
N ILE A 256 -10.37 10.44 -0.18
CA ILE A 256 -11.16 11.58 -0.60
C ILE A 256 -12.56 11.11 -0.98
N HIS A 257 -13.55 11.62 -0.24
CA HIS A 257 -14.97 11.37 -0.45
C HIS A 257 -15.63 12.68 -0.90
N LEU A 258 -15.84 12.80 -2.21
CA LEU A 258 -16.42 13.97 -2.87
C LEU A 258 -17.91 13.73 -3.13
N ARG A 259 -18.76 14.66 -2.64
CA ARG A 259 -20.21 14.59 -2.83
C ARG A 259 -20.64 15.65 -3.85
N CYS A 260 -21.24 15.20 -4.94
CA CYS A 260 -21.77 16.08 -5.97
C CYS A 260 -22.99 16.85 -5.45
N SER A 261 -23.18 18.08 -5.91
CA SER A 261 -24.36 18.87 -5.58
C SER A 261 -25.62 18.27 -6.22
N TYR A 262 -26.77 18.53 -5.59
CA TYR A 262 -28.09 18.21 -6.12
C TYR A 262 -28.94 19.49 -6.34
N SER A 263 -28.29 20.65 -6.49
CA SER A 263 -28.98 21.91 -6.79
C SER A 263 -29.69 21.86 -8.16
N ASP A 264 -30.59 22.80 -8.39
CA ASP A 264 -31.33 22.90 -9.66
C ASP A 264 -30.37 23.07 -10.84
N GLU A 265 -29.32 23.88 -10.67
CA GLU A 265 -28.26 24.09 -11.65
C GLU A 265 -27.49 22.79 -11.91
N ALA A 266 -27.11 22.05 -10.86
CA ALA A 266 -26.43 20.77 -11.01
C ALA A 266 -27.26 19.76 -11.82
N ARG A 267 -28.57 19.72 -11.59
CA ARG A 267 -29.49 18.82 -12.32
C ARG A 267 -29.64 19.19 -13.80
N MET A 268 -29.41 20.43 -14.20
CA MET A 268 -29.40 20.84 -15.62
C MET A 268 -28.23 20.24 -16.41
N HIS A 269 -27.13 19.87 -15.74
CA HIS A 269 -25.93 19.29 -16.36
C HIS A 269 -25.87 17.75 -16.32
N ILE A 270 -26.99 17.08 -15.99
CA ILE A 270 -27.25 15.63 -16.03
C ILE A 270 -26.14 14.70 -15.50
N THR A 271 -25.16 14.33 -16.30
CA THR A 271 -24.03 13.48 -15.89
C THR A 271 -22.85 13.86 -16.77
N GLU A 272 -21.78 14.31 -16.14
CA GLU A 272 -20.55 14.66 -16.84
C GLU A 272 -19.45 13.64 -16.58
N LYS A 273 -18.58 13.46 -17.58
CA LYS A 273 -17.48 12.50 -17.52
C LYS A 273 -16.15 13.23 -17.77
N GLY A 274 -15.14 12.87 -17.00
CA GLY A 274 -13.81 13.46 -17.18
C GLY A 274 -12.76 12.94 -16.21
N ARG A 275 -11.56 13.48 -16.33
CA ARG A 275 -10.47 13.22 -15.39
C ARG A 275 -10.51 14.27 -14.29
N LEU A 276 -10.32 13.83 -13.05
CA LEU A 276 -10.27 14.70 -11.89
C LEU A 276 -8.83 14.73 -11.38
N PHE A 277 -8.31 15.92 -11.16
CA PHE A 277 -7.02 16.16 -10.55
C PHE A 277 -7.23 16.94 -9.25
N VAL A 278 -6.45 16.59 -8.23
CA VAL A 278 -6.48 17.23 -6.93
C VAL A 278 -5.09 17.69 -6.54
N ARG A 279 -5.02 18.80 -5.81
CA ARG A 279 -3.82 19.23 -5.10
C ARG A 279 -4.17 19.59 -3.67
N LEU A 280 -3.50 18.93 -2.74
CA LEU A 280 -3.65 19.14 -1.31
C LEU A 280 -2.62 20.18 -0.87
N THR A 281 -3.01 21.10 0.01
CA THR A 281 -2.09 22.03 0.68
C THR A 281 -2.37 22.00 2.17
N GLY A 282 -1.36 21.61 2.95
CA GLY A 282 -1.43 21.56 4.40
C GLY A 282 -0.40 22.47 5.06
N THR A 283 -0.31 22.41 6.38
CA THR A 283 0.61 23.24 7.17
C THR A 283 2.09 22.90 6.96
N LYS A 284 2.41 21.67 6.55
CA LYS A 284 3.80 21.20 6.36
C LYS A 284 4.25 21.21 4.90
N ALA A 285 3.36 20.92 3.96
CA ALA A 285 3.70 20.73 2.56
C ALA A 285 2.54 21.04 1.61
N GLN A 286 2.88 21.12 0.32
CA GLN A 286 1.94 21.15 -0.80
C GLN A 286 2.21 19.93 -1.69
N SER A 287 1.16 19.18 -2.05
CA SER A 287 1.32 18.02 -2.92
C SER A 287 1.58 18.46 -4.37
N PRO A 288 2.18 17.61 -5.21
CA PRO A 288 2.04 17.77 -6.65
C PRO A 288 0.56 17.64 -7.07
N VAL A 289 0.27 17.88 -8.34
CA VAL A 289 -1.06 17.61 -8.89
C VAL A 289 -1.23 16.09 -9.00
N LEU A 290 -2.22 15.54 -8.31
CA LEU A 290 -2.51 14.12 -8.21
C LEU A 290 -3.73 13.80 -9.06
N GLU A 291 -3.66 12.77 -9.90
CA GLU A 291 -4.83 12.27 -10.62
C GLU A 291 -5.69 11.40 -9.69
N ALA A 292 -6.99 11.68 -9.59
CA ALA A 292 -7.89 11.02 -8.66
C ALA A 292 -8.09 9.52 -8.99
N LYS A 293 -8.28 9.21 -10.27
CA LYS A 293 -8.40 7.85 -10.81
C LYS A 293 -7.74 7.81 -12.18
N LYS A 294 -7.11 6.69 -12.52
CA LYS A 294 -6.57 6.45 -13.87
C LYS A 294 -7.66 6.46 -14.94
N ASP A 295 -8.85 5.97 -14.56
CA ASP A 295 -10.03 5.98 -15.41
C ASP A 295 -10.85 7.26 -15.25
N TYR A 296 -11.66 7.52 -16.26
CA TYR A 296 -12.61 8.64 -16.22
C TYR A 296 -13.63 8.48 -15.10
N VAL A 297 -13.84 9.57 -14.37
CA VAL A 297 -14.83 9.70 -13.32
C VAL A 297 -16.15 10.20 -13.91
N GLN A 298 -17.26 9.64 -13.42
CA GLN A 298 -18.61 10.14 -13.69
C GLN A 298 -19.09 11.02 -12.54
N PHE A 299 -19.61 12.18 -12.87
CA PHE A 299 -20.17 13.15 -11.94
C PHE A 299 -21.68 13.22 -12.16
N VAL A 300 -22.40 12.47 -11.32
CA VAL A 300 -23.87 12.47 -11.28
C VAL A 300 -24.31 13.44 -10.17
N PRO A 301 -25.30 14.33 -10.40
CA PRO A 301 -25.89 15.18 -9.36
C PRO A 301 -26.37 14.35 -8.17
N GLY A 302 -25.97 14.76 -6.97
CA GLY A 302 -26.22 14.01 -5.72
C GLY A 302 -25.42 12.71 -5.56
N GLY A 303 -24.66 12.32 -6.59
CA GLY A 303 -23.76 11.18 -6.56
C GLY A 303 -22.50 11.42 -5.73
N VAL A 304 -21.69 10.37 -5.64
CA VAL A 304 -20.48 10.35 -4.82
C VAL A 304 -19.30 9.86 -5.65
N VAL A 305 -18.14 10.48 -5.46
CA VAL A 305 -16.87 10.09 -6.06
C VAL A 305 -15.87 9.84 -4.93
N GLU A 306 -15.38 8.61 -4.86
CA GLU A 306 -14.42 8.17 -3.85
C GLU A 306 -13.11 7.73 -4.50
N PHE A 307 -11.99 8.13 -3.92
CA PHE A 307 -10.66 7.75 -4.40
C PHE A 307 -9.59 7.93 -3.33
N LEU A 308 -8.46 7.26 -3.53
CA LEU A 308 -7.30 7.33 -2.65
C LEU A 308 -6.16 8.08 -3.35
N VAL A 309 -5.54 9.02 -2.66
CA VAL A 309 -4.29 9.64 -3.11
C VAL A 309 -3.20 9.48 -2.06
N SER A 310 -1.95 9.46 -2.49
CA SER A 310 -0.79 9.35 -1.61
C SER A 310 0.21 10.46 -1.90
N THR A 311 0.75 11.08 -0.86
CA THR A 311 1.73 12.18 -0.97
C THR A 311 2.60 12.26 0.29
N THR A 312 3.46 13.28 0.40
CA THR A 312 4.25 13.52 1.61
C THR A 312 3.35 13.91 2.79
N GLU A 313 3.90 13.94 4.01
CA GLU A 313 3.13 14.40 5.17
C GLU A 313 2.68 15.86 4.99
N MET A 314 1.37 16.08 4.94
CA MET A 314 0.80 17.41 4.70
C MET A 314 0.62 18.23 5.98
N GLY A 315 0.62 17.58 7.15
CA GLY A 315 0.11 18.16 8.39
C GLY A 315 -1.39 18.45 8.29
N ARG A 316 -1.87 19.48 9.00
CA ARG A 316 -3.28 19.87 8.96
C ARG A 316 -3.61 20.43 7.58
N LEU A 317 -4.62 19.87 6.90
CA LEU A 317 -5.03 20.34 5.58
C LEU A 317 -5.73 21.70 5.67
N LEU A 318 -5.34 22.62 4.80
CA LEU A 318 -5.84 24.00 4.76
C LEU A 318 -6.62 24.31 3.49
N ARG A 319 -6.21 23.70 2.38
CA ARG A 319 -6.72 24.02 1.04
C ARG A 319 -6.72 22.78 0.14
N LEU A 320 -7.78 22.66 -0.64
CA LEU A 320 -7.97 21.67 -1.69
C LEU A 320 -8.18 22.39 -3.02
N ASP A 321 -7.35 22.08 -4.01
CA ASP A 321 -7.56 22.51 -5.39
C ASP A 321 -8.11 21.35 -6.20
N LEU A 322 -9.21 21.58 -6.93
CA LEU A 322 -9.82 20.63 -7.85
C LEU A 322 -9.67 21.15 -9.29
N GLU A 323 -9.17 20.31 -10.19
CA GLU A 323 -9.18 20.57 -11.62
C GLU A 323 -9.89 19.40 -12.31
N TRP A 324 -10.96 19.70 -13.04
CA TRP A 324 -11.69 18.71 -13.82
C TRP A 324 -11.42 18.93 -15.31
N ARG A 325 -11.08 17.86 -16.03
CA ARG A 325 -10.89 17.86 -17.48
C ARG A 325 -11.95 16.99 -18.13
N SER A 326 -12.89 17.63 -18.83
CA SER A 326 -14.02 16.95 -19.46
C SER A 326 -13.59 16.08 -20.65
N THR A 327 -14.28 14.96 -20.89
CA THR A 327 -14.18 14.19 -22.15
C THR A 327 -15.13 14.71 -23.22
N ALA A 328 -15.92 15.74 -22.93
CA ALA A 328 -16.87 16.31 -23.87
C ALA A 328 -16.15 16.88 -25.11
N SER A 329 -16.51 16.40 -26.29
CA SER A 329 -16.17 17.10 -27.53
C SER A 329 -17.15 18.26 -27.72
N LEU A 330 -16.65 19.50 -27.60
CA LEU A 330 -17.41 20.72 -27.87
C LEU A 330 -17.88 20.83 -29.34
N LEU A 331 -17.28 20.04 -30.23
CA LEU A 331 -17.58 20.03 -31.67
C LEU A 331 -18.56 18.92 -32.07
N ASN A 332 -19.10 18.13 -31.13
CA ASN A 332 -20.09 17.09 -31.45
C ASN A 332 -21.49 17.72 -31.65
N PRO A 333 -22.01 17.79 -32.90
CA PRO A 333 -23.26 18.47 -33.21
C PRO A 333 -24.49 17.75 -32.61
N LEU A 334 -24.37 16.48 -32.23
CA LEU A 334 -25.47 15.70 -31.64
C LEU A 334 -25.70 16.01 -30.15
N THR A 335 -24.84 16.81 -29.51
CA THR A 335 -24.92 17.10 -28.07
C THR A 335 -25.35 18.53 -27.74
N TRP A 336 -25.50 19.40 -28.74
CA TRP A 336 -25.78 20.85 -28.58
C TRP A 336 -24.82 21.60 -27.62
N ARG A 337 -23.64 21.02 -27.35
CA ARG A 337 -22.61 21.53 -26.41
C ARG A 337 -21.83 22.74 -26.92
N LEU A 338 -22.12 23.23 -28.13
CA LEU A 338 -21.62 24.50 -28.66
C LEU A 338 -22.09 25.72 -27.84
N PHE A 339 -23.23 25.62 -27.14
CA PHE A 339 -23.83 26.71 -26.36
C PHE A 339 -23.87 26.46 -24.84
N ASN A 340 -23.54 25.25 -24.38
CA ASN A 340 -23.56 24.90 -22.96
C ASN A 340 -22.24 24.23 -22.56
N VAL A 341 -21.36 25.00 -21.92
CA VAL A 341 -20.08 24.51 -21.42
C VAL A 341 -20.38 23.48 -20.32
N PRO A 342 -19.84 22.26 -20.41
CA PRO A 342 -20.12 21.23 -19.41
C PRO A 342 -19.56 21.69 -18.06
N GLN A 343 -20.30 21.49 -16.97
CA GLN A 343 -19.96 21.95 -15.63
C GLN A 343 -20.28 20.85 -14.62
N ILE A 344 -19.46 20.74 -13.57
CA ILE A 344 -19.77 19.89 -12.42
C ILE A 344 -19.93 20.74 -11.17
N TYR A 345 -20.76 20.25 -10.25
CA TYR A 345 -21.07 20.95 -9.01
C TYR A 345 -20.74 20.04 -7.84
N VAL A 346 -19.96 20.54 -6.90
CA VAL A 346 -19.51 19.80 -5.72
C VAL A 346 -20.11 20.46 -4.49
N ARG A 347 -20.82 19.68 -3.68
CA ARG A 347 -21.37 20.16 -2.41
C ARG A 347 -20.26 20.30 -1.39
N ASP A 348 -19.55 19.20 -1.17
CA ASP A 348 -18.47 19.12 -0.21
C ASP A 348 -17.51 17.97 -0.54
N VAL A 349 -16.29 18.10 -0.03
CA VAL A 349 -15.25 17.07 -0.10
C VAL A 349 -14.77 16.80 1.30
N ILE A 350 -14.81 15.53 1.70
CA ILE A 350 -14.25 15.07 2.97
C ILE A 350 -12.95 14.37 2.66
N VAL A 351 -11.86 14.85 3.27
CA VAL A 351 -10.53 14.24 3.16
C VAL A 351 -10.19 13.59 4.50
N THR A 352 -9.94 12.29 4.49
CA THR A 352 -9.56 11.50 5.67
C THR A 352 -8.09 11.08 5.53
N HIS A 353 -7.26 11.42 6.51
CA HIS A 353 -5.89 10.94 6.61
C HIS A 353 -5.91 9.52 7.21
N LEU A 354 -5.53 8.50 6.44
CA LEU A 354 -5.75 7.10 6.86
C LEU A 354 -4.85 6.65 8.02
N GLU A 355 -3.66 7.24 8.16
CA GLU A 355 -2.71 6.94 9.23
C GLU A 355 -3.12 7.53 10.58
N THR A 356 -3.78 8.70 10.59
CA THR A 356 -4.17 9.40 11.84
C THR A 356 -5.66 9.35 12.13
N GLY A 357 -6.50 9.03 11.14
CA GLY A 357 -7.95 9.11 11.22
C GLY A 357 -8.50 10.55 11.19
N GLU A 358 -7.65 11.56 11.02
CA GLU A 358 -8.07 12.97 10.97
C GLU A 358 -8.94 13.21 9.73
N ARG A 359 -10.04 13.96 9.90
CA ARG A 359 -10.98 14.29 8.83
C ARG A 359 -11.10 15.79 8.67
N VAL A 360 -10.99 16.27 7.45
CA VAL A 360 -11.15 17.69 7.10
C VAL A 360 -12.22 17.83 6.03
N VAL A 361 -13.11 18.81 6.20
CA VAL A 361 -14.21 19.09 5.27
C VAL A 361 -13.89 20.34 4.45
N PHE A 362 -14.17 20.28 3.15
CA PHE A 362 -14.00 21.36 2.19
C PHE A 362 -15.34 21.62 1.51
N CYS A 363 -15.91 22.82 1.67
CA CYS A 363 -17.24 23.13 1.16
C CYS A 363 -17.17 23.76 -0.23
N GLY A 364 -17.73 23.08 -1.24
CA GLY A 364 -17.74 23.54 -2.63
C GLY A 364 -18.70 24.71 -2.90
N LYS A 365 -19.60 25.01 -1.95
CA LYS A 365 -20.60 26.10 -1.98
C LYS A 365 -21.56 26.02 -3.17
N ASP A 366 -21.73 24.83 -3.76
CA ASP A 366 -22.54 24.61 -4.96
C ASP A 366 -22.16 25.55 -6.13
N GLU A 367 -20.90 26.00 -6.16
CA GLU A 367 -20.39 26.82 -7.26
C GLU A 367 -19.88 25.92 -8.41
N PRO A 368 -20.06 26.34 -9.67
CA PRO A 368 -19.67 25.53 -10.82
C PRO A 368 -18.16 25.33 -10.90
N ILE A 369 -17.75 24.10 -11.21
CA ILE A 369 -16.39 23.76 -11.60
C ILE A 369 -16.38 23.62 -13.12
N ILE A 370 -15.66 24.54 -13.75
CA ILE A 370 -15.54 24.64 -15.21
C ILE A 370 -14.34 23.78 -15.67
N PRO A 371 -14.44 23.07 -16.81
CA PRO A 371 -13.36 22.28 -17.35
C PRO A 371 -12.06 23.09 -17.48
N HIS A 372 -10.94 22.48 -17.11
CA HIS A 372 -9.59 23.06 -17.15
C HIS A 372 -9.37 24.29 -16.26
N LYS A 373 -10.34 24.67 -15.42
CA LYS A 373 -10.16 25.71 -14.40
C LYS A 373 -9.96 25.08 -13.03
N ILE A 374 -9.01 25.64 -12.28
CA ILE A 374 -8.75 25.21 -10.91
C ILE A 374 -9.79 25.85 -9.99
N LYS A 375 -10.54 25.02 -9.27
CA LYS A 375 -11.41 25.42 -8.18
C LYS A 375 -10.69 25.24 -6.85
N THR A 376 -10.44 26.34 -6.14
CA THR A 376 -9.84 26.31 -4.81
C THR A 376 -10.92 26.32 -3.74
N ILE A 377 -10.82 25.40 -2.79
CA ILE A 377 -11.70 25.26 -1.63
C ILE A 377 -10.84 25.28 -0.37
N PHE A 378 -11.20 26.12 0.61
CA PHE A 378 -10.52 26.19 1.89
C PHE A 378 -11.20 25.28 2.92
N ALA A 379 -10.42 24.76 3.86
CA ALA A 379 -10.93 23.92 4.93
C ALA A 379 -11.94 24.69 5.79
N ASP A 380 -13.09 24.06 6.05
CA ASP A 380 -14.16 24.59 6.88
C ASP A 380 -14.65 23.48 7.83
N GLN A 381 -14.95 23.83 9.08
CA GLN A 381 -15.44 22.87 10.08
C GLN A 381 -16.89 22.45 9.82
N SER A 382 -17.67 23.20 9.04
CA SER A 382 -19.04 22.83 8.71
C SER A 382 -19.51 23.43 7.39
N CYS A 383 -19.97 22.58 6.46
CA CYS A 383 -20.75 23.09 5.34
C CYS A 383 -22.15 23.45 5.84
N ARG A 384 -22.52 24.73 5.78
CA ARG A 384 -23.90 25.16 6.04
C ARG A 384 -24.83 24.34 5.15
N GLN A 385 -25.79 23.64 5.75
CA GLN A 385 -26.84 23.01 4.96
C GLN A 385 -27.58 24.12 4.20
N PRO A 386 -27.88 23.95 2.89
CA PRO A 386 -28.88 24.81 2.26
C PRO A 386 -30.18 24.69 3.07
N PRO A 387 -30.95 25.79 3.23
CA PRO A 387 -32.20 25.75 3.98
C PRO A 387 -33.08 24.63 3.41
N LYS A 388 -33.61 23.77 4.28
CA LYS A 388 -34.57 22.75 3.90
C LYS A 388 -35.74 23.45 3.19
N VAL A 389 -35.82 23.31 1.88
CA VAL A 389 -37.04 23.66 1.14
C VAL A 389 -38.05 22.59 1.52
N SER A 390 -38.89 22.93 2.49
CA SER A 390 -40.02 22.12 2.92
C SER A 390 -41.12 22.19 1.87
N VAL A 391 -41.14 21.27 0.91
CA VAL A 391 -42.38 20.99 0.18
C VAL A 391 -42.42 19.52 -0.25
N PHE A 392 -43.39 18.80 0.32
CA PHE A 392 -44.28 17.76 -0.24
C PHE A 392 -44.54 16.57 0.71
N PRO A 393 -45.76 16.02 0.67
CA PRO A 393 -46.56 15.71 1.84
C PRO A 393 -46.34 14.28 2.33
N GLU A 394 -46.77 14.05 3.57
CA GLU A 394 -47.03 12.72 4.12
C GLU A 394 -47.87 11.91 3.14
N ASP A 395 -47.31 10.81 2.64
CA ASP A 395 -47.98 9.52 2.53
C ASP A 395 -47.05 8.54 1.82
N LEU A 396 -46.51 7.57 2.57
CA LEU A 396 -46.36 6.17 2.13
C LEU A 396 -45.84 5.33 3.32
N LYS A 397 -46.78 4.52 3.78
CA LYS A 397 -46.74 3.46 4.81
C LYS A 397 -45.40 2.70 4.92
N LYS A 398 -44.99 2.52 6.18
CA LYS A 398 -43.98 1.56 6.65
C LYS A 398 -44.26 0.12 6.15
N PRO A 399 -43.24 -0.67 5.81
CA PRO A 399 -43.26 -2.11 6.01
C PRO A 399 -42.51 -2.48 7.30
N ASN A 400 -42.99 -3.58 7.89
CA ASN A 400 -42.64 -4.12 9.20
C ASN A 400 -41.15 -4.45 9.39
N VAL A 401 -40.73 -4.22 10.62
CA VAL A 401 -39.62 -4.91 11.28
C VAL A 401 -40.16 -6.25 11.76
N ASP A 402 -39.55 -7.34 11.29
CA ASP A 402 -39.27 -8.58 12.03
C ASP A 402 -38.91 -9.68 11.03
N ILE A 403 -37.66 -10.17 11.10
CA ILE A 403 -37.30 -11.60 11.20
C ILE A 403 -35.80 -11.66 11.52
N ILE A 404 -35.51 -12.31 12.65
CA ILE A 404 -34.23 -12.46 13.31
C ILE A 404 -33.54 -13.77 12.87
N ALA A 405 -32.29 -13.63 12.41
CA ALA A 405 -31.13 -14.54 12.57
C ALA A 405 -31.19 -16.01 12.02
N PRO A 406 -30.13 -16.83 12.22
CA PRO A 406 -28.91 -16.91 11.42
C PRO A 406 -28.68 -18.33 10.85
N TYR A 407 -27.83 -18.51 9.83
CA TYR A 407 -27.36 -19.86 9.46
C TYR A 407 -25.84 -19.87 9.21
N ARG A 408 -25.11 -20.38 10.20
CA ARG A 408 -23.87 -21.15 10.02
C ARG A 408 -24.29 -22.59 9.67
N GLU A 409 -23.71 -23.17 8.63
CA GLU A 409 -22.86 -24.38 8.70
C GLU A 409 -22.55 -24.93 7.30
N ALA A 410 -21.39 -25.55 7.23
CA ALA A 410 -20.72 -26.16 6.09
C ALA A 410 -21.50 -27.31 5.44
N ARG A 411 -21.14 -27.63 4.18
CA ARG A 411 -21.01 -29.01 3.69
C ARG A 411 -20.18 -29.08 2.40
N PHE A 412 -19.11 -29.85 2.47
CA PHE A 412 -18.40 -30.48 1.35
C PHE A 412 -19.25 -31.59 0.69
N TYR A 413 -18.70 -32.14 -0.40
CA TYR A 413 -19.15 -33.20 -1.32
C TYR A 413 -20.04 -32.68 -2.45
N SER A 414 -19.69 -32.81 -3.74
CA SER A 414 -18.92 -33.86 -4.45
C SER A 414 -17.98 -33.32 -5.52
#